data_AF-A0A7X1B1P8-F1
#
_entry.id   AF-A0A7X1B1P8-F1
#
_cell.length_a   1.000
_cell.length_b   1.000
_cell.length_c   1.000
_cell.angle_alpha   90.00
_cell.angle_beta   90.00
_cell.angle_gamma   90.00
#
_symmetry.space_group_name_H-M   'P 1'
#
loop_
_entity.id
_entity.type
_entity.pdbx_description
1 polymer ?
#
loop_
_entity_poly.entity_id
_entity_poly.type
_entity_poly.pdbx_seq_one_letter_code
_entity_poly.pdbx_strand_id
1 'polypeptide(L)'
;MSLRKSLLIASLILAPSMSQCNETDIALIADNVDWAHPIYATEFDSPGILQDWSLEGGQSISIENGRLLLKSEGINTKPAKGNHLVAWLNVEVPGSFYLEFDFRPKDKQQGLTIVFFNTRGVNGESIFDPELAARDGTFTQYHSGDLNGYHLSYWSGARKASNLRKNRGFTLIANGEDPIANDQTDKFHRIGIYKNDGLIRYYVDGELALEHLDDPSNDGPAWNHSGWIGLRQMDHTHWAEYERLAVYPLKTKSDKTSGQ
;
A
#
# COMPACT_ATOMS: atom_id res chain seq x y z
N MET A 1 -29.21 57.12 6.80
CA MET A 1 -27.95 56.63 7.42
C MET A 1 -28.21 55.27 8.05
N SER A 2 -27.75 54.19 7.43
CA SER A 2 -27.69 52.87 8.07
C SER A 2 -26.47 52.15 7.50
N LEU A 3 -25.41 52.06 8.32
CA LEU A 3 -24.17 51.35 7.99
C LEU A 3 -24.40 49.84 8.17
N ARG A 4 -24.31 49.07 7.09
CA ARG A 4 -24.11 47.61 7.18
C ARG A 4 -22.64 47.35 7.53
N LYS A 5 -22.37 46.83 8.72
CA LYS A 5 -21.07 46.23 9.06
C LYS A 5 -21.02 44.82 8.47
N SER A 6 -20.20 44.62 7.44
CA SER A 6 -19.83 43.28 6.97
C SER A 6 -18.84 42.67 7.96
N LEU A 7 -19.22 41.53 8.55
CA LEU A 7 -18.34 40.73 9.39
C LEU A 7 -17.61 39.74 8.47
N LEU A 8 -16.33 39.98 8.18
CA LEU A 8 -15.47 38.99 7.54
C LEU A 8 -15.15 37.90 8.58
N ILE A 9 -15.67 36.70 8.37
CA ILE A 9 -15.21 35.51 9.10
C ILE A 9 -13.96 35.04 8.37
N ALA A 10 -12.79 35.31 8.97
CA ALA A 10 -11.54 34.72 8.52
C ALA A 10 -11.52 33.25 8.94
N SER A 11 -11.76 32.35 7.99
CA SER A 11 -11.54 30.92 8.18
C SER A 11 -10.05 30.68 8.40
N LEU A 12 -9.67 30.39 9.63
CA LEU A 12 -8.33 29.97 9.99
C LEU A 12 -8.12 28.55 9.43
N ILE A 13 -7.46 28.45 8.28
CA ILE A 13 -7.02 27.16 7.74
C ILE A 13 -5.84 26.73 8.61
N LEU A 14 -6.07 25.81 9.55
CA LEU A 14 -4.99 25.06 10.18
C LEU A 14 -4.39 24.17 9.09
N ALA A 15 -3.22 24.55 8.58
CA ALA A 15 -2.37 23.62 7.86
C ALA A 15 -1.93 22.52 8.85
N PRO A 16 -2.04 21.23 8.52
CA PRO A 16 -1.44 20.20 9.34
C PRO A 16 0.07 20.47 9.39
N SER A 17 0.64 20.55 10.59
CA SER A 17 2.10 20.63 10.72
C SER A 17 2.65 19.34 10.13
N MET A 18 3.43 19.43 9.05
CA MET A 18 4.30 18.33 8.64
C MET A 18 5.23 18.06 9.82
N SER A 19 4.91 17.00 10.58
CA SER A 19 5.80 16.51 11.61
C SER A 19 7.04 16.01 10.88
N GLN A 20 8.15 16.73 11.01
CA GLN A 20 9.44 16.21 10.60
C GLN A 20 9.61 14.88 11.34
N CYS A 21 9.66 13.79 10.58
CA CYS A 21 9.99 12.48 11.12
C CYS A 21 11.40 12.63 11.71
N ASN A 22 11.52 12.67 13.04
CA ASN A 22 12.81 12.87 13.68
C ASN A 22 13.73 11.68 13.35
N GLU A 23 15.03 11.88 13.20
CA GLU A 23 16.01 10.77 12.97
C GLU A 23 15.84 9.62 13.98
N THR A 24 15.39 9.94 15.20
CA THR A 24 15.03 8.99 16.26
C THR A 24 13.93 7.99 15.84
N ASP A 25 12.94 8.42 15.05
CA ASP A 25 11.84 7.56 14.59
C ASP A 25 12.31 6.52 13.56
N ILE A 26 13.23 6.91 12.67
CA ILE A 26 13.82 6.01 11.66
C ILE A 26 14.70 4.96 12.36
N ALA A 27 15.51 5.40 13.33
CA ALA A 27 16.33 4.50 14.13
C ALA A 27 15.48 3.48 14.91
N LEU A 28 14.37 3.92 15.51
CA LEU A 28 13.43 3.04 16.23
C LEU A 28 12.77 2.00 15.32
N ILE A 29 12.45 2.34 14.07
CA ILE A 29 11.92 1.38 13.09
C ILE A 29 13.01 0.38 12.72
N ALA A 30 14.20 0.86 12.34
CA ALA A 30 15.31 0.01 11.95
C ALA A 30 15.66 -0.99 13.06
N ASP A 31 15.60 -0.58 14.33
CA ASP A 31 15.85 -1.44 15.48
C ASP A 31 14.73 -2.45 15.72
N ASN A 32 13.48 -2.14 15.36
CA ASN A 32 12.32 -2.98 15.62
C ASN A 32 12.01 -4.00 14.51
N VAL A 33 12.62 -3.88 13.34
CA VAL A 33 12.44 -4.84 12.24
C VAL A 33 13.46 -5.98 12.34
N ASP A 34 13.02 -7.23 12.18
CA ASP A 34 13.92 -8.38 12.07
C ASP A 34 14.39 -8.56 10.62
N TRP A 35 15.41 -7.78 10.25
CA TRP A 35 16.01 -7.81 8.91
C TRP A 35 16.70 -9.13 8.57
N ALA A 36 17.08 -9.92 9.58
CA ALA A 36 17.82 -11.16 9.37
C ALA A 36 16.92 -12.33 8.93
N HIS A 37 15.63 -12.26 9.23
CA HIS A 37 14.67 -13.33 8.97
C HIS A 37 13.43 -12.80 8.24
N PRO A 38 13.54 -12.46 6.94
CA PRO A 38 12.37 -12.05 6.16
C PRO A 38 11.33 -13.17 6.13
N ILE A 39 10.05 -12.79 6.21
CA ILE A 39 8.91 -13.68 5.94
C ILE A 39 8.92 -14.08 4.47
N TYR A 40 9.26 -13.13 3.60
CA TYR A 40 9.41 -13.32 2.17
C TYR A 40 10.43 -12.32 1.63
N ALA A 41 11.27 -12.75 0.69
CA ALA A 41 12.19 -11.87 -0.01
C ALA A 41 12.46 -12.40 -1.43
N THR A 42 12.52 -11.50 -2.40
CA THR A 42 12.78 -11.87 -3.78
C THR A 42 13.43 -10.73 -4.58
N GLU A 43 14.37 -11.12 -5.43
CA GLU A 43 15.03 -10.25 -6.42
C GLU A 43 14.37 -10.36 -7.80
N PHE A 44 13.33 -11.20 -7.95
CA PHE A 44 12.70 -11.48 -9.25
C PHE A 44 13.67 -12.04 -10.31
N ASP A 45 14.65 -12.83 -9.87
CA ASP A 45 15.74 -13.38 -10.70
C ASP A 45 15.37 -14.66 -11.46
N SER A 46 14.22 -15.26 -11.17
CA SER A 46 13.76 -16.53 -11.76
C SER A 46 12.25 -16.59 -12.01
N PRO A 47 11.78 -17.12 -13.15
CA PRO A 47 10.35 -17.33 -13.40
C PRO A 47 9.63 -18.19 -12.35
N GLY A 48 10.36 -19.07 -11.64
CA GLY A 48 9.80 -19.94 -10.61
C GLY A 48 9.14 -19.18 -9.46
N ILE A 49 9.54 -17.91 -9.24
CA ILE A 49 8.98 -17.00 -8.22
C ILE A 49 7.48 -16.75 -8.43
N LEU A 50 6.98 -16.86 -9.68
CA LEU A 50 5.57 -16.63 -9.98
C LEU A 50 4.62 -17.67 -9.34
N GLN A 51 5.13 -18.81 -8.85
CA GLN A 51 4.34 -19.77 -8.09
C GLN A 51 3.87 -19.20 -6.74
N ASP A 52 4.57 -18.20 -6.23
CA ASP A 52 4.20 -17.51 -4.99
C ASP A 52 3.13 -16.44 -5.23
N TRP A 53 2.61 -16.29 -6.45
CA TRP A 53 1.70 -15.20 -6.80
C TRP A 53 0.41 -15.70 -7.44
N SER A 54 -0.70 -15.06 -7.08
CA SER A 54 -2.03 -15.28 -7.67
C SER A 54 -2.54 -14.00 -8.31
N LEU A 55 -2.90 -14.05 -9.59
CA LEU A 55 -3.40 -12.90 -10.34
C LEU A 55 -4.93 -12.91 -10.44
N GLU A 56 -5.56 -11.81 -10.04
CA GLU A 56 -7.00 -11.53 -10.24
C GLU A 56 -7.17 -10.37 -11.22
N GLY A 57 -7.77 -10.64 -12.39
CA GLY A 57 -7.94 -9.65 -13.46
C GLY A 57 -6.64 -9.30 -14.18
N GLY A 58 -6.67 -8.24 -14.98
CA GLY A 58 -5.55 -7.78 -15.78
C GLY A 58 -5.17 -8.71 -16.93
N GLN A 59 -4.01 -8.42 -17.53
CA GLN A 59 -3.52 -9.14 -18.69
C GLN A 59 -2.54 -10.25 -18.30
N SER A 60 -1.52 -9.92 -17.52
CA SER A 60 -0.45 -10.87 -17.19
C SER A 60 0.42 -10.42 -16.01
N ILE A 61 1.05 -11.42 -15.41
CA ILE A 61 2.17 -11.32 -14.48
C ILE A 61 3.35 -12.07 -15.11
N SER A 62 4.51 -11.44 -15.23
CA SER A 62 5.71 -12.06 -15.83
C SER A 62 6.99 -11.60 -15.11
N ILE A 63 8.06 -12.38 -15.27
CA ILE A 63 9.42 -11.97 -14.92
C ILE A 63 10.15 -11.59 -16.20
N GLU A 64 10.56 -10.33 -16.32
CA GLU A 64 11.25 -9.80 -17.48
C GLU A 64 12.50 -9.03 -17.03
N ASN A 65 13.68 -9.40 -17.53
CA ASN A 65 14.97 -8.75 -17.20
C ASN A 65 15.26 -8.63 -15.70
N GLY A 66 14.92 -9.66 -14.91
CA GLY A 66 15.13 -9.67 -13.46
C GLY A 66 14.12 -8.82 -12.67
N ARG A 67 12.91 -8.63 -13.21
CA ARG A 67 11.88 -7.75 -12.63
C ARG A 67 10.53 -8.40 -12.75
N LEU A 68 9.68 -8.15 -11.76
CA LEU A 68 8.26 -8.45 -11.89
C LEU A 68 7.61 -7.38 -12.78
N LEU A 69 6.92 -7.81 -13.83
CA LEU A 69 6.14 -6.96 -14.70
C LEU A 69 4.66 -7.33 -14.58
N LEU A 70 3.86 -6.38 -14.11
CA LEU A 70 2.41 -6.50 -14.08
C LEU A 70 1.83 -5.69 -15.24
N LYS A 71 1.02 -6.34 -16.09
CA LYS A 71 0.37 -5.73 -17.26
C LYS A 71 -1.14 -5.75 -17.09
N SER A 72 -1.76 -4.61 -17.31
CA SER A 72 -3.20 -4.42 -17.34
C SER A 72 -3.73 -4.33 -18.77
N GLU A 73 -5.00 -4.69 -19.01
CA GLU A 73 -5.58 -4.76 -20.36
C GLU A 73 -5.99 -3.40 -20.97
N GLY A 74 -5.83 -2.29 -20.23
CA GLY A 74 -6.30 -0.96 -20.61
C GLY A 74 -5.40 -0.20 -21.59
N ILE A 75 -5.21 -0.69 -22.82
CA ILE A 75 -4.75 0.18 -23.94
C ILE A 75 -5.99 0.66 -24.72
N ASN A 76 -6.32 1.95 -24.60
CA ASN A 76 -7.27 2.66 -25.47
C ASN A 76 -8.73 2.17 -25.47
N THR A 77 -9.23 1.55 -24.40
CA THR A 77 -10.65 1.18 -24.25
C THR A 77 -11.24 1.77 -22.96
N LYS A 78 -12.56 1.96 -22.90
CA LYS A 78 -13.25 2.38 -21.66
C LYS A 78 -12.97 1.34 -20.55
N PRO A 79 -12.83 1.75 -19.28
CA PRO A 79 -12.65 0.81 -18.18
C PRO A 79 -13.73 -0.28 -18.22
N ALA A 80 -13.30 -1.54 -18.32
CA ALA A 80 -14.17 -2.70 -18.33
C ALA A 80 -13.88 -3.60 -17.12
N LYS A 81 -14.89 -4.40 -16.75
CA LYS A 81 -14.78 -5.42 -15.72
C LYS A 81 -13.64 -6.38 -16.09
N GLY A 82 -12.72 -6.64 -15.15
CA GLY A 82 -11.55 -7.48 -15.41
C GLY A 82 -10.28 -6.74 -15.85
N ASN A 83 -10.36 -5.48 -16.28
CA ASN A 83 -9.17 -4.81 -16.85
C ASN A 83 -8.15 -4.35 -15.80
N HIS A 84 -8.63 -4.09 -14.58
CA HIS A 84 -7.78 -3.83 -13.41
C HIS A 84 -7.22 -5.15 -12.90
N LEU A 85 -6.09 -5.10 -12.20
CA LEU A 85 -5.49 -6.29 -11.63
C LEU A 85 -5.20 -6.16 -10.16
N VAL A 86 -5.16 -7.30 -9.47
CA VAL A 86 -4.49 -7.47 -8.19
C VAL A 86 -3.64 -8.74 -8.25
N ALA A 87 -2.34 -8.60 -8.02
CA ALA A 87 -1.41 -9.70 -7.86
C ALA A 87 -1.18 -9.92 -6.36
N TRP A 88 -1.67 -11.04 -5.83
CA TRP A 88 -1.56 -11.41 -4.43
C TRP A 88 -0.33 -12.27 -4.21
N LEU A 89 0.49 -11.92 -3.21
CA LEU A 89 1.53 -12.79 -2.71
C LEU A 89 0.87 -13.91 -1.89
N ASN A 90 1.15 -15.17 -2.20
CA ASN A 90 0.59 -16.38 -1.59
C ASN A 90 1.23 -16.72 -0.23
N VAL A 91 1.59 -15.69 0.54
CA VAL A 91 2.20 -15.78 1.87
C VAL A 91 1.39 -14.95 2.85
N GLU A 92 0.92 -15.56 3.93
CA GLU A 92 0.26 -14.83 5.01
C GLU A 92 1.31 -14.07 5.84
N VAL A 93 1.08 -12.78 6.02
CA VAL A 93 1.96 -11.85 6.73
C VAL A 93 1.35 -11.53 8.10
N PRO A 94 2.14 -11.49 9.20
CA PRO A 94 1.66 -11.10 10.52
C PRO A 94 1.05 -9.71 10.56
N GLY A 95 0.31 -9.42 11.64
CA GLY A 95 -0.41 -8.15 11.83
C GLY A 95 0.46 -6.90 11.79
N SER A 96 1.73 -7.06 12.16
CA SER A 96 2.76 -6.04 12.19
C SER A 96 3.97 -6.52 11.39
N PHE A 97 4.46 -5.69 10.47
CA PHE A 97 5.50 -6.02 9.51
C PHE A 97 6.17 -4.75 8.96
N TYR A 98 7.27 -4.94 8.26
CA TYR A 98 7.83 -3.96 7.34
C TYR A 98 7.85 -4.54 5.92
N LEU A 99 7.17 -3.89 4.98
CA LEU A 99 7.17 -4.24 3.57
C LEU A 99 8.04 -3.25 2.83
N GLU A 100 8.84 -3.73 1.90
CA GLU A 100 9.57 -2.89 0.97
C GLU A 100 9.64 -3.50 -0.42
N PHE A 101 9.60 -2.65 -1.44
CA PHE A 101 9.76 -3.02 -2.84
C PHE A 101 10.16 -1.80 -3.65
N ASP A 102 10.81 -2.03 -4.77
CA ASP A 102 11.10 -0.98 -5.75
C ASP A 102 10.05 -0.95 -6.82
N PHE A 103 9.70 0.25 -7.28
CA PHE A 103 8.61 0.46 -8.21
C PHE A 103 8.97 1.47 -9.30
N ARG A 104 8.52 1.17 -10.52
CA ARG A 104 8.58 2.10 -11.66
C ARG A 104 7.36 1.97 -12.56
N PRO A 105 6.54 3.03 -12.74
CA PRO A 105 5.42 3.01 -13.67
C PRO A 105 5.91 3.16 -15.12
N LYS A 106 5.16 2.64 -16.09
CA LYS A 106 5.38 2.90 -17.52
C LYS A 106 5.34 4.39 -17.85
N ASP A 107 4.25 5.04 -17.44
CA ASP A 107 3.93 6.43 -17.72
C ASP A 107 3.73 7.13 -16.39
N LYS A 108 4.46 8.21 -16.13
CA LYS A 108 4.43 8.92 -14.84
C LYS A 108 3.21 9.80 -14.66
N GLN A 109 2.49 10.10 -15.74
CA GLN A 109 1.33 10.98 -15.71
C GLN A 109 0.02 10.20 -15.74
N GLN A 110 0.06 8.90 -16.10
CA GLN A 110 -1.13 8.09 -16.29
C GLN A 110 -1.05 6.75 -15.57
N GLY A 111 -1.95 6.57 -14.62
CA GLY A 111 -2.12 5.30 -13.90
C GLY A 111 -2.41 5.51 -12.42
N LEU A 112 -2.65 4.40 -11.75
CA LEU A 112 -2.80 4.35 -10.31
C LEU A 112 -2.46 2.95 -9.83
N THR A 113 -1.59 2.88 -8.84
CA THR A 113 -1.24 1.65 -8.17
C THR A 113 -1.54 1.71 -6.69
N ILE A 114 -1.90 0.56 -6.15
CA ILE A 114 -2.27 0.38 -4.75
C ILE A 114 -1.54 -0.86 -4.22
N VAL A 115 -1.22 -0.82 -2.94
CA VAL A 115 -0.89 -2.04 -2.18
C VAL A 115 -1.98 -2.29 -1.15
N PHE A 116 -2.50 -3.51 -1.14
CA PHE A 116 -3.33 -4.07 -0.08
C PHE A 116 -2.44 -4.74 0.96
N PHE A 117 -2.81 -4.62 2.24
CA PHE A 117 -2.10 -5.29 3.33
C PHE A 117 -3.03 -5.54 4.51
N ASN A 118 -2.63 -6.45 5.41
CA ASN A 118 -3.52 -7.05 6.42
C ASN A 118 -4.86 -7.50 5.80
N THR A 119 -4.88 -7.92 4.52
CA THR A 119 -6.16 -8.19 3.84
C THR A 119 -6.57 -9.64 4.05
N ARG A 120 -7.81 -9.87 4.48
CA ARG A 120 -8.38 -11.23 4.65
C ARG A 120 -9.91 -11.20 4.61
N GLY A 121 -10.55 -12.37 4.68
CA GLY A 121 -12.00 -12.46 4.78
C GLY A 121 -12.55 -11.83 6.07
N VAL A 122 -13.77 -11.27 6.03
CA VAL A 122 -14.37 -10.57 7.18
C VAL A 122 -14.54 -11.44 8.43
N ASN A 123 -14.54 -12.77 8.32
CA ASN A 123 -14.59 -13.70 9.45
C ASN A 123 -13.22 -14.35 9.75
N GLY A 124 -12.14 -13.82 9.18
CA GLY A 124 -10.78 -14.32 9.38
C GLY A 124 -10.32 -15.36 8.35
N GLU A 125 -11.08 -15.60 7.29
CA GLU A 125 -10.74 -16.53 6.23
C GLU A 125 -9.46 -16.12 5.49
N SER A 126 -8.79 -17.10 4.87
CA SER A 126 -7.78 -16.80 3.85
C SER A 126 -8.40 -16.00 2.72
N ILE A 127 -7.65 -15.10 2.08
CA ILE A 127 -8.16 -14.42 0.87
C ILE A 127 -8.46 -15.41 -0.26
N PHE A 128 -7.86 -16.60 -0.23
CA PHE A 128 -8.03 -17.67 -1.22
C PHE A 128 -9.08 -18.70 -0.81
N ASP A 129 -9.83 -18.45 0.26
CA ASP A 129 -10.90 -19.35 0.70
C ASP A 129 -12.00 -19.42 -0.39
N PRO A 130 -12.38 -20.62 -0.85
CA PRO A 130 -13.36 -20.78 -1.92
C PRO A 130 -14.78 -20.33 -1.54
N GLU A 131 -15.07 -20.15 -0.25
CA GLU A 131 -16.36 -19.63 0.22
C GLU A 131 -16.47 -18.10 0.09
N LEU A 132 -15.35 -17.39 -0.13
CA LEU A 132 -15.36 -15.97 -0.45
C LEU A 132 -15.85 -15.73 -1.88
N ALA A 133 -16.50 -14.60 -2.11
CA ALA A 133 -16.96 -14.16 -3.40
C ALA A 133 -15.79 -14.05 -4.40
N ALA A 134 -16.00 -14.58 -5.60
CA ALA A 134 -15.01 -14.52 -6.68
C ALA A 134 -14.65 -13.07 -7.03
N ARG A 135 -13.37 -12.85 -7.33
CA ARG A 135 -12.80 -11.54 -7.64
C ARG A 135 -12.10 -11.55 -8.99
N ASP A 136 -12.11 -10.41 -9.65
CA ASP A 136 -11.58 -10.23 -11.02
C ASP A 136 -10.84 -8.91 -11.19
N GLY A 137 -10.36 -8.29 -10.10
CA GLY A 137 -9.73 -6.98 -10.14
C GLY A 137 -10.71 -5.80 -10.08
N THR A 138 -12.03 -6.02 -10.12
CA THR A 138 -13.03 -4.95 -9.94
C THR A 138 -12.92 -4.35 -8.53
N PHE A 139 -12.67 -3.04 -8.43
CA PHE A 139 -12.23 -2.44 -7.16
C PHE A 139 -13.23 -2.59 -6.01
N THR A 140 -14.53 -2.55 -6.31
CA THR A 140 -15.60 -2.69 -5.31
C THR A 140 -15.59 -4.03 -4.58
N GLN A 141 -15.04 -5.08 -5.19
CA GLN A 141 -14.88 -6.39 -4.55
C GLN A 141 -13.95 -6.31 -3.34
N TYR A 142 -12.95 -5.43 -3.37
CA TYR A 142 -11.91 -5.36 -2.34
C TYR A 142 -12.24 -4.40 -1.19
N HIS A 143 -13.01 -3.34 -1.46
CA HIS A 143 -13.35 -2.35 -0.42
C HIS A 143 -14.79 -2.46 0.10
N SER A 144 -15.68 -3.12 -0.64
CA SER A 144 -17.11 -3.26 -0.30
C SER A 144 -17.62 -4.70 -0.35
N GLY A 145 -16.79 -5.67 -0.73
CA GLY A 145 -17.09 -7.10 -0.69
C GLY A 145 -16.99 -7.70 0.72
N ASP A 146 -16.52 -8.93 0.77
CA ASP A 146 -16.34 -9.79 1.95
C ASP A 146 -14.91 -9.82 2.49
N LEU A 147 -14.10 -8.81 2.13
CA LEU A 147 -12.75 -8.60 2.62
C LEU A 147 -12.67 -7.41 3.59
N ASN A 148 -11.78 -7.51 4.57
CA ASN A 148 -11.28 -6.39 5.38
C ASN A 148 -9.76 -6.22 5.17
N GLY A 149 -9.21 -5.10 5.62
CA GLY A 149 -7.79 -4.79 5.53
C GLY A 149 -7.52 -3.32 5.27
N TYR A 150 -6.31 -2.99 4.88
CA TYR A 150 -5.94 -1.64 4.46
C TYR A 150 -5.55 -1.62 2.99
N HIS A 151 -5.62 -0.43 2.40
CA HIS A 151 -4.96 -0.19 1.15
C HIS A 151 -4.35 1.21 1.07
N LEU A 152 -3.18 1.30 0.47
CA LEU A 152 -2.45 2.53 0.22
C LEU A 152 -2.27 2.70 -1.28
N SER A 153 -2.69 3.85 -1.81
CA SER A 153 -2.27 4.27 -3.15
C SER A 153 -0.89 4.92 -3.08
N TYR A 154 0.14 4.16 -3.45
CA TYR A 154 1.53 4.61 -3.37
C TYR A 154 1.95 5.41 -4.61
N TRP A 155 1.21 5.30 -5.72
CA TRP A 155 1.40 6.16 -6.88
C TRP A 155 0.10 6.41 -7.65
N SER A 156 -0.10 7.66 -8.09
CA SER A 156 -1.14 8.07 -9.03
C SER A 156 -0.68 9.26 -9.87
N GLY A 157 -0.36 9.01 -11.15
CA GLY A 157 0.18 10.05 -12.03
C GLY A 157 -0.72 11.28 -12.23
N ALA A 158 -2.04 11.07 -12.30
CA ALA A 158 -3.00 12.16 -12.49
C ALA A 158 -3.40 12.85 -11.18
N ARG A 159 -3.64 12.06 -10.11
CA ARG A 159 -4.15 12.59 -8.83
C ARG A 159 -3.05 13.19 -7.97
N LYS A 160 -1.81 12.71 -8.10
CA LYS A 160 -0.63 13.19 -7.37
C LYS A 160 -0.81 13.24 -5.84
N ALA A 161 -1.54 12.28 -5.30
CA ALA A 161 -1.76 12.15 -3.87
C ALA A 161 -1.74 10.68 -3.45
N SER A 162 -1.17 10.40 -2.29
CA SER A 162 -1.27 9.10 -1.64
C SER A 162 -2.47 9.09 -0.71
N ASN A 163 -3.31 8.06 -0.82
CA ASN A 163 -4.45 7.83 0.07
C ASN A 163 -4.26 6.49 0.77
N LEU A 164 -4.34 6.51 2.10
CA LEU A 164 -4.48 5.34 2.95
C LEU A 164 -5.94 5.17 3.35
N ARG A 165 -6.47 3.97 3.14
CA ARG A 165 -7.87 3.65 3.38
C ARG A 165 -8.02 2.35 4.14
N LYS A 166 -9.09 2.29 4.94
CA LYS A 166 -9.53 1.12 5.70
C LYS A 166 -10.70 0.45 4.98
N ASN A 167 -10.58 -0.86 4.79
CA ASN A 167 -11.60 -1.75 4.27
C ASN A 167 -12.09 -2.68 5.39
N ARG A 168 -13.34 -3.10 5.42
CA ARG A 168 -14.43 -2.73 4.51
C ARG A 168 -14.92 -1.29 4.74
N GLY A 169 -15.44 -0.66 3.70
CA GLY A 169 -16.11 0.66 3.79
C GLY A 169 -15.45 1.77 2.98
N PHE A 170 -14.26 1.52 2.42
CA PHE A 170 -13.49 2.49 1.63
C PHE A 170 -13.19 3.79 2.43
N THR A 171 -13.07 3.70 3.75
CA THR A 171 -12.88 4.84 4.65
C THR A 171 -11.51 5.46 4.42
N LEU A 172 -11.46 6.77 4.12
CA LEU A 172 -10.20 7.52 4.02
C LEU A 172 -9.72 7.86 5.42
N ILE A 173 -8.59 7.27 5.84
CA ILE A 173 -8.03 7.46 7.18
C ILE A 173 -6.81 8.38 7.16
N ALA A 174 -6.09 8.46 6.04
CA ALA A 174 -5.06 9.46 5.83
C ALA A 174 -4.84 9.76 4.34
N ASN A 175 -4.33 10.95 4.04
CA ASN A 175 -3.88 11.33 2.71
C ASN A 175 -2.69 12.29 2.78
N GLY A 176 -1.90 12.30 1.71
CA GLY A 176 -0.73 13.19 1.57
C GLY A 176 -0.39 13.40 0.11
N GLU A 177 0.64 14.20 -0.15
CA GLU A 177 1.23 14.30 -1.49
C GLU A 177 1.82 12.94 -1.92
N ASP A 178 1.90 12.72 -3.22
CA ASP A 178 2.54 11.54 -3.80
C ASP A 178 3.96 11.89 -4.26
N PRO A 179 5.01 11.46 -3.52
CA PRO A 179 6.38 11.81 -3.88
C PRO A 179 6.81 11.23 -5.23
N ILE A 180 6.30 10.05 -5.59
CA ILE A 180 6.65 9.35 -6.84
C ILE A 180 6.06 10.10 -8.03
N ALA A 181 4.80 10.56 -7.94
CA ALA A 181 4.18 11.35 -9.01
C ALA A 181 4.79 12.76 -9.17
N ASN A 182 5.46 13.26 -8.14
CA ASN A 182 6.16 14.55 -8.15
C ASN A 182 7.59 14.44 -8.72
N ASP A 183 8.19 13.24 -8.73
CA ASP A 183 9.50 12.99 -9.35
C ASP A 183 9.36 12.67 -10.84
N GLN A 184 10.04 13.44 -11.69
CA GLN A 184 10.03 13.25 -13.15
C GLN A 184 11.23 12.44 -13.67
N THR A 185 12.14 11.98 -12.80
CA THR A 185 13.34 11.19 -13.16
C THR A 185 13.02 9.72 -13.42
N ASP A 186 13.49 9.15 -14.53
CA ASP A 186 13.21 7.74 -14.91
C ASP A 186 14.07 6.77 -14.09
N LYS A 187 13.72 6.65 -12.80
CA LYS A 187 14.34 5.74 -11.85
C LYS A 187 13.29 4.85 -11.19
N PHE A 188 13.76 3.81 -10.52
CA PHE A 188 12.96 3.11 -9.52
C PHE A 188 12.91 3.94 -8.24
N HIS A 189 11.76 3.91 -7.58
CA HIS A 189 11.59 4.44 -6.23
C HIS A 189 11.47 3.30 -5.23
N ARG A 190 12.14 3.44 -4.09
CA ARG A 190 12.05 2.51 -2.98
C ARG A 190 10.83 2.83 -2.13
N ILE A 191 9.85 1.95 -2.12
CA ILE A 191 8.68 2.05 -1.27
C ILE A 191 8.93 1.27 0.01
N GLY A 192 8.64 1.88 1.16
CA GLY A 192 8.63 1.23 2.47
C GLY A 192 7.29 1.42 3.17
N ILE A 193 6.77 0.37 3.79
CA ILE A 193 5.54 0.41 4.59
C ILE A 193 5.80 -0.27 5.93
N TYR A 194 5.78 0.51 6.99
CA TYR A 194 5.87 0.03 8.36
C TYR A 194 4.47 -0.04 8.96
N LYS A 195 4.08 -1.23 9.40
CA LYS A 195 2.83 -1.49 10.11
C LYS A 195 3.16 -2.05 11.49
N ASN A 196 2.78 -1.34 12.54
CA ASN A 196 2.94 -1.80 13.91
C ASN A 196 1.67 -1.50 14.72
N ASP A 197 0.87 -2.52 14.95
CA ASP A 197 -0.47 -2.36 15.53
C ASP A 197 -1.24 -1.26 14.76
N GLY A 198 -1.80 -0.24 15.42
CA GLY A 198 -2.50 0.85 14.73
C GLY A 198 -1.60 1.82 13.95
N LEU A 199 -0.28 1.81 14.14
CA LEU A 199 0.63 2.75 13.49
C LEU A 199 0.99 2.28 12.07
N ILE A 200 0.77 3.15 11.09
CA ILE A 200 1.07 2.94 9.68
C ILE A 200 1.95 4.10 9.20
N ARG A 201 3.13 3.78 8.67
CA ARG A 201 4.05 4.75 8.06
C ARG A 201 4.42 4.29 6.66
N TYR A 202 4.39 5.22 5.72
CA TYR A 202 4.75 5.03 4.31
C TYR A 202 5.96 5.90 3.97
N TYR A 203 6.92 5.29 3.29
CA TYR A 203 8.20 5.89 2.91
C TYR A 203 8.40 5.81 1.39
N VAL A 204 9.04 6.84 0.85
CA VAL A 204 9.55 6.85 -0.53
C VAL A 204 11.02 7.27 -0.48
N ASP A 205 11.90 6.46 -1.05
CA ASP A 205 13.34 6.71 -1.08
C ASP A 205 13.95 7.00 0.31
N GLY A 206 13.39 6.37 1.36
CA GLY A 206 13.79 6.55 2.76
C GLY A 206 13.13 7.72 3.49
N GLU A 207 12.41 8.59 2.79
CA GLU A 207 11.74 9.76 3.36
C GLU A 207 10.30 9.43 3.76
N LEU A 208 9.84 9.91 4.93
CA LEU A 208 8.46 9.72 5.38
C LEU A 208 7.50 10.50 4.48
N ALA A 209 6.62 9.78 3.78
CA ALA A 209 5.62 10.35 2.88
C ALA A 209 4.23 10.49 3.52
N LEU A 210 3.85 9.54 4.39
CA LEU A 210 2.56 9.55 5.08
C LEU A 210 2.65 8.78 6.40
N GLU A 211 2.01 9.30 7.45
CA GLU A 211 1.85 8.63 8.75
C GLU A 211 0.37 8.66 9.17
N HIS A 212 -0.07 7.57 9.80
CA HIS A 212 -1.37 7.49 10.45
C HIS A 212 -1.35 6.56 11.66
N LEU A 213 -2.10 6.92 12.70
CA LEU A 213 -2.42 6.05 13.82
C LEU A 213 -3.92 5.72 13.77
N ASP A 214 -4.25 4.48 13.43
CA ASP A 214 -5.63 3.97 13.43
C ASP A 214 -6.08 3.74 14.88
N ASP A 215 -6.59 4.81 15.48
CA ASP A 215 -7.13 4.80 16.83
C ASP A 215 -8.52 4.14 16.82
N PRO A 216 -8.73 3.08 17.63
CA PRO A 216 -10.03 2.43 17.76
C PRO A 216 -11.19 3.36 18.14
N SER A 217 -10.93 4.54 18.71
CA SER A 217 -11.97 5.52 19.04
C SER A 217 -12.60 6.22 17.83
N ASN A 218 -11.94 6.21 16.66
CA ASN A 218 -12.37 6.98 15.49
C ASN A 218 -13.10 6.11 14.47
N ASP A 219 -12.43 5.06 13.97
CA ASP A 219 -12.88 4.29 12.80
C ASP A 219 -12.98 2.77 13.10
N GLY A 220 -13.31 2.43 14.35
CA GLY A 220 -13.34 1.05 14.85
C GLY A 220 -11.95 0.44 15.02
N PRO A 221 -11.85 -0.83 15.46
CA PRO A 221 -10.55 -1.43 15.81
C PRO A 221 -9.58 -1.43 14.63
N ALA A 222 -8.30 -1.20 14.91
CA ALA A 222 -7.25 -1.37 13.92
C ALA A 222 -7.17 -2.84 13.45
N TRP A 223 -6.83 -3.05 12.18
CA TRP A 223 -6.57 -4.39 11.64
C TRP A 223 -5.19 -4.85 12.07
N ASN A 224 -5.15 -5.54 13.22
CA ASN A 224 -3.95 -6.14 13.80
C ASN A 224 -3.87 -7.65 13.53
N HIS A 225 -4.81 -8.21 12.79
CA HIS A 225 -4.73 -9.58 12.33
C HIS A 225 -3.68 -9.74 11.22
N SER A 226 -3.15 -10.95 11.09
CA SER A 226 -2.40 -11.33 9.89
C SER A 226 -3.27 -11.23 8.64
N GLY A 227 -2.64 -11.21 7.47
CA GLY A 227 -3.34 -11.21 6.21
C GLY A 227 -2.38 -11.20 5.03
N TRP A 228 -2.92 -10.98 3.84
CA TRP A 228 -2.17 -11.06 2.60
C TRP A 228 -1.84 -9.68 2.05
N ILE A 229 -0.75 -9.63 1.27
CA ILE A 229 -0.30 -8.43 0.56
C ILE A 229 -0.66 -8.59 -0.92
N GLY A 230 -1.24 -7.54 -1.50
CA GLY A 230 -1.67 -7.53 -2.90
C GLY A 230 -1.23 -6.27 -3.64
N LEU A 231 -0.56 -6.42 -4.78
CA LEU A 231 -0.18 -5.31 -5.66
C LEU A 231 -1.26 -5.09 -6.71
N ARG A 232 -1.92 -3.93 -6.65
CA ARG A 232 -3.02 -3.55 -7.54
C ARG A 232 -2.58 -2.52 -8.56
N GLN A 233 -3.09 -2.64 -9.78
CA GLN A 233 -3.01 -1.59 -10.80
C GLN A 233 -4.39 -1.30 -11.39
N MET A 234 -4.66 -0.01 -11.63
CA MET A 234 -5.73 0.38 -12.54
C MET A 234 -5.32 0.08 -13.98
N ASP A 235 -6.32 -0.14 -14.83
CA ASP A 235 -6.18 -0.59 -16.20
C ASP A 235 -5.30 0.32 -17.06
N HIS A 236 -5.49 1.62 -16.90
CA HIS A 236 -4.77 2.67 -17.59
C HIS A 236 -3.36 2.93 -17.03
N THR A 237 -2.90 2.15 -16.05
CA THR A 237 -1.46 2.06 -15.70
C THR A 237 -0.67 1.39 -16.82
N HIS A 238 -1.33 0.59 -17.66
CA HIS A 238 -0.76 -0.27 -18.71
C HIS A 238 0.20 -1.33 -18.18
N TRP A 239 1.35 -0.92 -17.68
CA TRP A 239 2.27 -1.81 -16.97
C TRP A 239 3.09 -1.04 -15.94
N ALA A 240 3.56 -1.76 -14.93
CA ALA A 240 4.58 -1.26 -14.03
C ALA A 240 5.56 -2.38 -13.66
N GLU A 241 6.79 -1.97 -13.38
CA GLU A 241 7.89 -2.84 -13.00
C GLU A 241 8.13 -2.79 -11.50
N TYR A 242 8.53 -3.93 -10.95
CA TYR A 242 8.90 -4.08 -9.55
C TYR A 242 10.22 -4.83 -9.41
N GLU A 243 11.04 -4.40 -8.45
CA GLU A 243 12.30 -5.03 -8.07
C GLU A 243 12.35 -5.22 -6.53
N ARG A 244 13.25 -6.09 -6.04
CA ARG A 244 13.65 -6.18 -4.62
C ARG A 244 12.48 -6.12 -3.63
N LEU A 245 11.56 -7.09 -3.69
CA LEU A 245 10.43 -7.14 -2.75
C LEU A 245 10.81 -7.96 -1.53
N ALA A 246 10.61 -7.40 -0.34
CA ALA A 246 10.80 -8.11 0.92
C ALA A 246 9.75 -7.72 1.96
N VAL A 247 9.41 -8.69 2.81
CA VAL A 247 8.50 -8.53 3.95
C VAL A 247 9.22 -9.06 5.19
N TYR A 248 9.36 -8.21 6.19
CA TYR A 248 10.05 -8.52 7.43
C TYR A 248 9.08 -8.51 8.60
N PRO A 249 9.21 -9.44 9.56
CA PRO A 249 8.46 -9.36 10.80
C PRO A 249 9.05 -8.24 11.68
N LEU A 250 8.23 -7.74 12.61
CA LEU A 250 8.75 -6.91 13.70
C LEU A 250 9.23 -7.81 14.85
N LYS A 251 10.31 -7.40 15.52
CA LYS A 251 10.85 -8.07 16.69
C LYS A 251 9.82 -8.10 17.81
N THR A 252 9.76 -9.22 18.51
CA THR A 252 8.86 -9.36 19.65
C THR A 252 9.38 -8.56 20.83
N LYS A 253 8.50 -8.03 21.70
CA LYS A 253 8.92 -7.25 22.89
C LYS A 253 9.87 -8.03 23.83
N SER A 254 9.96 -9.36 23.73
CA SER A 254 10.87 -10.22 24.50
C SER A 254 12.34 -10.11 24.09
N ASP A 255 12.66 -9.62 22.89
CA ASP A 255 14.05 -9.55 22.39
C ASP A 255 14.87 -8.39 22.98
N LYS A 256 14.27 -7.58 23.88
CA LYS A 256 14.93 -6.42 24.52
C LYS A 256 15.67 -6.74 25.83
N THR A 257 15.84 -8.01 26.20
CA THR A 257 16.37 -8.38 27.54
C THR A 257 17.65 -9.23 27.55
N SER A 258 18.31 -9.46 26.42
CA SER A 258 19.58 -10.20 26.36
C SER A 258 20.80 -9.31 26.11
N GLY A 259 20.85 -8.16 26.77
CA GLY A 259 21.96 -7.21 26.68
C GLY A 259 22.11 -6.32 27.91
N GLN A 260 22.33 -6.94 29.08
CA GLN A 260 23.03 -6.32 30.22
C GLN A 260 24.19 -7.21 30.61
#